data_AF-A0A527ZD06-F1
#
_entry.id   AF-A0A527ZD06-F1
#
_cell.length_a   1.000
_cell.length_b   1.000
_cell.length_c   1.000
_cell.angle_alpha   90.00
_cell.angle_beta   90.00
_cell.angle_gamma   90.00
#
_symmetry.space_group_name_H-M   'P 1'
#
loop_
_entity.id
_entity.type
_entity.pdbx_description
1 polymer ?
#
loop_
_entity_poly.entity_id
_entity_poly.type
_entity_poly.pdbx_seq_one_letter_code
_entity_poly.pdbx_strand_id
1 'polypeptide(L)'
;PLTEIRTMQQMMAERPAKDGRTPSSKMPPQLAEQVVHEYLDQHYRETLDQPVQILGGKTPRQAVKTQTGRQKVAEWLKYLENQTARQPDRDHPMAVYSFEWMWTELGVHDLRR
;
A
#
# COMPACT_ATOMS: atom_id res chain seq x y z
N PRO A 1 -10.99 -28.59 47.59
CA PRO A 1 -10.05 -27.98 46.62
C PRO A 1 -10.76 -26.84 45.87
N LEU A 2 -10.38 -25.59 46.18
CA LEU A 2 -11.04 -24.38 45.68
C LEU A 2 -10.36 -23.95 44.38
N THR A 3 -11.06 -24.05 43.25
CA THR A 3 -10.55 -23.61 41.94
C THR A 3 -10.63 -22.09 41.88
N GLU A 4 -9.49 -21.41 41.95
CA GLU A 4 -9.40 -19.96 41.81
C GLU A 4 -9.85 -19.54 40.39
N ILE A 5 -10.91 -18.74 40.33
CA ILE A 5 -11.38 -18.12 39.08
C ILE A 5 -10.51 -16.90 38.82
N ARG A 6 -9.41 -17.07 38.08
CA ARG A 6 -8.59 -15.94 37.58
C ARG A 6 -9.41 -15.09 36.61
N THR A 7 -9.58 -13.82 36.94
CA THR A 7 -10.33 -12.84 36.16
C THR A 7 -9.59 -12.48 34.86
N MET A 8 -10.30 -12.43 33.73
CA MET A 8 -9.74 -12.08 32.41
C MET A 8 -8.98 -10.74 32.37
N GLN A 9 -9.25 -9.82 33.30
CA GLN A 9 -8.53 -8.54 33.41
C GLN A 9 -7.05 -8.72 33.79
N GLN A 10 -6.69 -9.75 34.55
CA GLN A 10 -5.29 -9.95 34.99
C GLN A 10 -4.42 -10.50 33.84
N MET A 11 -5.00 -11.26 32.91
CA MET A 11 -4.31 -11.70 31.68
C MET A 11 -4.08 -10.58 30.67
N MET A 12 -4.79 -9.45 30.78
CA MET A 12 -4.54 -8.27 29.93
C MET A 12 -3.43 -7.37 30.49
N ALA A 13 -3.15 -7.45 31.80
CA ALA A 13 -2.07 -6.72 32.46
C ALA A 13 -0.70 -7.42 32.33
N GLU A 14 -0.68 -8.74 32.10
CA GLU A 14 0.55 -9.55 31.96
C GLU A 14 0.96 -9.82 30.51
N ARG A 15 0.31 -9.20 29.52
CA ARG A 15 0.89 -9.20 28.18
C ARG A 15 2.15 -8.33 28.27
N PRO A 16 3.38 -8.87 28.12
CA PRO A 16 4.46 -8.01 27.71
C PRO A 16 3.94 -7.31 26.47
N ALA A 17 4.03 -5.98 26.44
CA ALA A 17 3.79 -5.22 25.22
C ALA A 17 4.45 -6.03 24.12
N LYS A 18 3.62 -6.67 23.28
CA LYS A 18 4.12 -7.52 22.21
C LYS A 18 4.82 -6.49 21.36
N ASP A 19 6.13 -6.48 21.54
CA ASP A 19 7.08 -5.60 20.91
C ASP A 19 6.59 -5.52 19.48
N GLY A 20 6.25 -4.30 19.05
CA GLY A 20 5.85 -3.99 17.68
C GLY A 20 7.02 -4.19 16.74
N ARG A 21 7.75 -5.31 16.88
CA ARG A 21 8.66 -5.87 15.91
C ARG A 21 7.82 -6.33 14.74
N THR A 22 7.46 -5.34 13.94
CA THR A 22 7.73 -5.45 12.52
C THR A 22 9.07 -6.19 12.32
N PRO A 23 9.16 -7.18 11.42
CA PRO A 23 10.40 -7.88 11.12
C PRO A 23 11.56 -6.94 10.71
N SER A 24 11.28 -5.66 10.50
CA SER A 24 12.22 -4.61 10.10
C SER A 24 13.31 -4.28 11.13
N SER A 25 13.18 -4.68 12.40
CA SER A 25 14.16 -4.29 13.44
C SER A 25 15.57 -4.93 13.26
N LYS A 26 15.75 -5.87 12.33
CA LYS A 26 17.06 -6.51 12.03
C LYS A 26 17.67 -6.12 10.68
N MET A 27 16.99 -5.32 9.88
CA MET A 27 17.37 -5.03 8.51
C MET A 27 17.82 -3.56 8.40
N PRO A 28 18.96 -3.25 7.75
CA PRO A 28 19.32 -1.87 7.45
C PRO A 28 18.17 -1.15 6.72
N PRO A 29 17.87 0.13 7.03
CA PRO A 29 16.73 0.84 6.46
C PRO A 29 16.65 0.78 4.94
N GLN A 30 17.80 0.87 4.25
CA GLN A 30 17.88 0.80 2.79
C GLN A 30 17.51 -0.57 2.24
N LEU A 31 17.88 -1.65 2.95
CA LEU A 31 17.52 -3.00 2.54
C LEU A 31 16.03 -3.26 2.81
N ALA A 32 15.48 -2.68 3.89
CA ALA A 32 14.05 -2.71 4.14
C ALA A 32 13.27 -1.93 3.07
N GLU A 33 13.80 -0.79 2.61
CA GLU A 33 13.20 -0.01 1.53
C GLU A 33 13.14 -0.79 0.23
N GLN A 34 14.26 -1.37 -0.22
CA GLN A 34 14.32 -2.16 -1.45
C GLN A 34 13.32 -3.32 -1.44
N VAL A 35 13.29 -4.11 -0.35
CA VAL A 35 12.36 -5.24 -0.22
C VAL A 35 10.90 -4.76 -0.24
N VAL A 36 10.60 -3.63 0.41
CA VAL A 36 9.26 -3.05 0.37
C VAL A 36 8.90 -2.55 -1.03
N HIS A 37 9.81 -1.89 -1.74
CA HIS A 37 9.56 -1.39 -3.09
C HIS A 37 9.35 -2.53 -4.09
N GLU A 38 10.13 -3.60 -4.02
CA GLU A 38 9.93 -4.80 -4.85
C GLU A 38 8.55 -5.43 -4.60
N TYR A 39 8.15 -5.54 -3.33
CA TYR A 39 6.83 -6.02 -2.96
C TYR A 39 5.73 -5.11 -3.50
N LEU A 40 5.89 -3.79 -3.39
CA LEU A 40 4.91 -2.81 -3.87
C LEU A 40 4.80 -2.84 -5.40
N ASP A 41 5.92 -2.95 -6.12
CA ASP A 41 5.94 -3.12 -7.56
C ASP A 41 5.12 -4.34 -7.98
N GLN A 42 5.35 -5.50 -7.33
CA GLN A 42 4.57 -6.70 -7.60
C GLN A 42 3.08 -6.50 -7.27
N HIS A 43 2.78 -5.98 -6.08
CA HIS A 43 1.40 -5.77 -5.63
C HIS A 43 0.61 -4.85 -6.57
N TYR A 44 1.22 -3.74 -7.01
CA TYR A 44 0.57 -2.82 -7.92
C TYR A 44 0.50 -3.38 -9.35
N ARG A 45 1.46 -4.19 -9.80
CA ARG A 45 1.34 -4.92 -11.09
C ARG A 45 0.13 -5.82 -11.09
N GLU A 46 -0.06 -6.60 -10.04
CA GLU A 46 -1.25 -7.44 -9.87
C GLU A 46 -2.53 -6.59 -9.85
N THR A 47 -2.51 -5.44 -9.18
CA THR A 47 -3.64 -4.50 -9.14
C THR A 47 -4.03 -3.99 -10.53
N LEU A 48 -3.08 -3.83 -11.46
CA LEU A 48 -3.38 -3.42 -12.84
C LEU A 48 -4.26 -4.42 -13.61
N ASP A 49 -4.28 -5.67 -13.14
CA ASP A 49 -5.02 -6.79 -13.69
C ASP A 49 -6.26 -7.15 -12.85
N GLN A 50 -6.52 -6.42 -11.75
CA GLN A 50 -7.71 -6.59 -10.91
C GLN A 50 -8.77 -5.50 -11.16
N PRO A 51 -10.07 -5.82 -11.02
CA PRO A 51 -11.14 -4.84 -11.04
C PRO A 51 -10.97 -3.76 -9.97
N VAL A 52 -11.04 -2.49 -10.37
CA VAL A 52 -10.98 -1.35 -9.46
C VAL A 52 -12.33 -0.63 -9.46
N GLN A 53 -12.93 -0.47 -8.28
CA GLN A 53 -14.29 0.07 -8.15
C GLN A 53 -14.43 1.50 -8.68
N ILE A 54 -13.45 2.39 -8.42
CA ILE A 54 -13.46 3.76 -8.94
C ILE A 54 -13.38 3.83 -10.48
N LEU A 55 -12.87 2.75 -11.12
CA LEU A 55 -12.84 2.60 -12.57
C LEU A 55 -14.11 1.93 -13.13
N GLY A 56 -15.17 1.81 -12.32
CA GLY A 56 -16.42 1.16 -12.69
C GLY A 56 -16.30 -0.37 -12.75
N GLY A 57 -15.46 -0.96 -11.90
CA GLY A 57 -15.25 -2.41 -11.86
C GLY A 57 -14.42 -2.96 -13.03
N LYS A 58 -13.77 -2.09 -13.80
CA LYS A 58 -12.80 -2.47 -14.83
C LYS A 58 -11.40 -2.56 -14.25
N THR A 59 -10.53 -3.34 -14.87
CA THR A 59 -9.11 -3.27 -14.56
C THR A 59 -8.50 -1.98 -15.11
N PRO A 60 -7.44 -1.43 -14.51
CA PRO A 60 -6.71 -0.29 -15.07
C PRO A 60 -6.32 -0.49 -16.54
N ARG A 61 -5.78 -1.67 -16.91
CA ARG A 61 -5.43 -2.00 -18.30
C ARG A 61 -6.63 -2.04 -19.25
N GLN A 62 -7.81 -2.38 -18.77
CA GLN A 62 -9.04 -2.33 -19.57
C GLN A 62 -9.56 -0.90 -19.70
N ALA A 63 -9.49 -0.11 -18.62
CA ALA A 63 -10.02 1.24 -18.59
C ALA A 63 -9.28 2.18 -19.56
N VAL A 64 -7.95 2.06 -19.67
CA VAL A 64 -7.13 2.92 -20.56
C VAL A 64 -7.46 2.79 -22.06
N LYS A 65 -8.26 1.80 -22.47
CA LYS A 65 -8.65 1.60 -23.88
C LYS A 65 -9.62 2.66 -24.41
N THR A 66 -10.19 3.51 -23.56
CA THR A 66 -11.08 4.61 -23.97
C THR A 66 -10.58 5.94 -23.44
N GLN A 67 -10.86 7.04 -24.15
CA GLN A 67 -10.41 8.37 -23.72
C GLN A 67 -10.94 8.74 -22.32
N THR A 68 -12.21 8.48 -22.04
CA THR A 68 -12.80 8.69 -20.70
C THR A 68 -12.17 7.78 -19.65
N GLY A 69 -11.85 6.53 -20.00
CA GLY A 69 -11.22 5.61 -19.07
C GLY A 69 -9.76 5.98 -18.75
N ARG A 70 -9.00 6.51 -19.72
CA ARG A 70 -7.67 7.10 -19.48
C ARG A 70 -7.72 8.23 -18.46
N GLN A 71 -8.70 9.14 -18.57
CA GLN A 71 -8.89 10.23 -17.60
C GLN A 71 -9.18 9.69 -16.19
N LYS A 72 -10.09 8.71 -16.06
CA LYS A 72 -10.39 8.08 -14.76
C LYS A 72 -9.18 7.36 -14.15
N VAL A 73 -8.37 6.70 -14.99
CA VAL A 73 -7.14 6.05 -14.54
C VAL A 73 -6.12 7.08 -14.05
N ALA A 74 -5.97 8.21 -14.74
CA ALA A 74 -5.11 9.30 -14.28
C ALA A 74 -5.59 9.88 -12.93
N GLU A 75 -6.89 10.08 -12.74
CA GLU A 75 -7.46 10.52 -11.45
C GLU A 75 -7.21 9.50 -10.33
N TRP A 76 -7.35 8.21 -10.64
CA TRP A 76 -7.07 7.12 -9.70
C TRP A 76 -5.59 7.06 -9.31
N LEU A 77 -4.66 7.20 -10.27
CA LEU A 77 -3.22 7.23 -9.97
C LEU A 77 -2.84 8.46 -9.12
N LYS A 78 -3.41 9.64 -9.42
CA LYS A 78 -3.26 10.83 -8.57
C LYS A 78 -3.77 10.60 -7.15
N TYR A 79 -4.89 9.89 -7.01
CA TYR A 79 -5.41 9.51 -5.69
C TYR A 79 -4.41 8.63 -4.93
N LEU A 80 -3.81 7.61 -5.58
CA LEU A 80 -2.79 6.77 -4.96
C LEU A 80 -1.57 7.58 -4.51
N GLU A 81 -1.01 8.41 -5.38
CA GLU A 81 0.13 9.29 -5.06
C GLU A 81 -0.20 10.21 -3.89
N ASN A 82 -1.39 10.81 -3.87
CA ASN A 82 -1.83 11.69 -2.79
C ASN A 82 -2.05 10.96 -1.47
N GLN A 83 -2.53 9.72 -1.49
CA GLN A 83 -2.68 8.92 -0.27
C GLN A 83 -1.32 8.56 0.33
N THR A 84 -0.37 8.19 -0.53
CA THR A 84 0.98 7.85 -0.11
C THR A 84 1.75 9.08 0.39
N ALA A 85 1.61 10.24 -0.25
CA ALA A 85 2.23 11.49 0.20
C ALA A 85 1.72 11.97 1.58
N ARG A 86 0.54 11.52 1.99
CA ARG A 86 -0.05 11.82 3.31
C ARG A 86 0.40 10.85 4.41
N GLN A 87 1.31 9.91 4.13
CA GLN A 87 1.88 9.04 5.16
C GLN A 87 2.56 9.91 6.24
N PRO A 88 2.19 9.73 7.53
CA PRO A 88 2.68 10.59 8.61
C PRO A 88 4.16 10.37 8.91
N ASP A 89 4.66 9.17 8.65
CA ASP A 89 6.06 8.81 8.77
C ASP A 89 6.77 9.00 7.42
N ARG A 90 7.64 10.00 7.35
CA ARG A 90 8.41 10.33 6.14
C ARG A 90 9.55 9.36 5.87
N ASP A 91 10.02 8.66 6.89
CA ASP A 91 11.10 7.67 6.78
C ASP A 91 10.55 6.27 6.44
N HIS A 92 9.21 6.13 6.39
CA HIS A 92 8.57 4.88 5.99
C HIS A 92 8.82 4.62 4.49
N PRO A 93 9.26 3.42 4.07
CA PRO A 93 9.57 3.11 2.67
C PRO A 93 8.45 3.42 1.66
N MET A 94 7.19 3.34 2.09
CA MET A 94 6.04 3.74 1.27
C MET A 94 6.07 5.23 0.91
N ALA A 95 6.54 6.11 1.80
CA ALA A 95 6.53 7.57 1.59
C ALA A 95 7.45 8.01 0.43
N VAL A 96 8.46 7.21 0.11
CA VAL A 96 9.42 7.47 -0.98
C VAL A 96 9.17 6.60 -2.22
N TYR A 97 8.13 5.75 -2.21
CA TYR A 97 7.80 4.89 -3.34
C TYR A 97 7.22 5.70 -4.52
N SER A 98 7.71 5.42 -5.74
CA SER A 98 7.29 6.11 -6.96
C SER A 98 6.24 5.32 -7.74
N PHE A 99 5.13 5.98 -8.07
CA PHE A 99 4.08 5.44 -8.95
C PHE A 99 4.32 5.74 -10.44
N GLU A 100 5.43 6.39 -10.79
CA GLU A 100 5.73 6.82 -12.16
C GLU A 100 5.70 5.69 -13.19
N TRP A 101 6.15 4.50 -12.79
CA TRP A 101 6.14 3.34 -13.68
C TRP A 101 4.72 2.94 -14.07
N MET A 102 3.71 3.10 -13.19
CA MET A 102 2.32 2.79 -13.52
C MET A 102 1.78 3.76 -14.55
N TRP A 103 2.12 5.06 -14.46
CA TRP A 103 1.74 6.06 -15.45
C TRP A 103 2.28 5.74 -16.85
N THR A 104 3.54 5.31 -16.90
CA THR A 104 4.22 4.91 -18.14
C THR A 104 3.62 3.62 -18.69
N GLU A 105 3.47 2.59 -17.85
CA GLU A 105 2.93 1.27 -18.24
C GLU A 105 1.50 1.35 -18.76
N LEU A 106 0.69 2.24 -18.18
CA LEU A 106 -0.70 2.46 -18.57
C LEU A 106 -0.87 3.45 -19.73
N GLY A 107 0.21 4.07 -20.22
CA GLY A 107 0.16 5.01 -21.35
C GLY A 107 -0.64 6.28 -21.05
N VAL A 108 -0.61 6.76 -19.80
CA VAL A 108 -1.35 7.94 -19.34
C VAL A 108 -0.43 9.00 -18.73
N HIS A 109 0.89 8.89 -18.93
CA HIS A 109 1.87 9.83 -18.40
C HIS A 109 1.67 11.28 -18.90
N ASP A 110 1.10 11.47 -20.10
CA ASP A 110 0.69 12.77 -20.66
C ASP A 110 -0.38 13.50 -19.82
N LEU A 111 -1.12 12.75 -18.99
CA LEU A 111 -2.17 13.24 -18.09
C LEU A 111 -1.66 13.52 -16.66
N ARG A 112 -0.38 13.20 -16.37
CA ARG A 112 0.29 13.46 -15.09
C ARG A 112 0.73 14.93 -15.01
N ARG A 113 -0.26 15.81 -14.86
CA ARG A 113 -0.08 17.26 -14.65
C ARG A 113 -0.63 17.67 -13.30
#